data_AF-A0A2X2XWK8-F1
#
_entry.id   AF-A0A2X2XWK8-F1
#
_cell.length_a   1.000
_cell.length_b   1.000
_cell.length_c   1.000
_cell.angle_alpha   90.00
_cell.angle_beta   90.00
_cell.angle_gamma   90.00
#
_symmetry.space_group_name_H-M   'P 1'
#
loop_
_entity.id
_entity.type
_entity.pdbx_description
1 polymer ?
#
loop_
_entity_poly.entity_id
_entity_poly.type
_entity_poly.pdbx_seq_one_letter_code
_entity_poly.pdbx_strand_id
1 'polypeptide(L)'
;MPEGQVLKTRRKALKDIYIALVTKNSAIEYATETPTKLGRSISAKVTFKKNVDKTRSDDSVEEVIESDEGIEIEFDVNKLSPEQKAILRGATYKNGMLVYNKDDQAKEVAIGWRARNTNGKYEFVWYYCGKFNGGWSEDYETEQDKIKTQTAKMKGTFYSREKDGNSCVEVDESYLLEEHNSAKTAIEAWFTKVPEPLVS
;
A
#
# COMPACT_ATOMS: atom_id res chain seq x y z
N MET A 1 -25.56 -12.72 0.46
CA MET A 1 -25.12 -13.87 1.26
C MET A 1 -25.79 -13.76 2.62
N PRO A 2 -26.33 -14.85 3.20
CA PRO A 2 -26.88 -14.78 4.55
C PRO A 2 -25.76 -14.43 5.54
N GLU A 3 -26.06 -13.59 6.52
CA GLU A 3 -25.12 -13.15 7.57
C GLU A 3 -24.47 -14.35 8.28
N GLY A 4 -23.15 -14.31 8.46
CA GLY A 4 -22.43 -15.23 9.34
C GLY A 4 -21.79 -16.48 8.69
N GLN A 5 -21.85 -16.67 7.38
CA GLN A 5 -21.16 -17.79 6.74
C GLN A 5 -19.66 -17.51 6.56
N VAL A 6 -18.80 -18.20 7.34
CA VAL A 6 -17.34 -18.11 7.18
C VAL A 6 -16.92 -18.73 5.84
N LEU A 7 -16.43 -17.91 4.92
CA LEU A 7 -15.93 -18.37 3.63
C LEU A 7 -14.57 -19.06 3.81
N LYS A 8 -14.47 -20.31 3.38
CA LYS A 8 -13.21 -21.08 3.39
C LYS A 8 -12.35 -20.72 2.16
N THR A 9 -11.93 -19.46 2.08
CA THR A 9 -11.05 -18.94 1.03
C THR A 9 -9.75 -18.41 1.61
N ARG A 10 -8.69 -18.37 0.81
CA ARG A 10 -7.38 -17.81 1.18
C ARG A 10 -6.77 -17.02 0.02
N ARG A 11 -5.98 -15.99 0.34
CA ARG A 11 -5.10 -15.29 -0.62
C ARG A 11 -4.16 -16.31 -1.26
N LYS A 12 -4.09 -16.33 -2.59
CA LYS A 12 -3.22 -17.22 -3.37
C LYS A 12 -2.27 -16.50 -4.33
N ALA A 13 -2.52 -15.23 -4.66
CA ALA A 13 -1.66 -14.49 -5.58
C ALA A 13 -1.77 -12.97 -5.41
N LEU A 14 -0.65 -12.25 -5.45
CA LEU A 14 -0.61 -10.80 -5.54
C LEU A 14 -0.57 -10.35 -7.01
N LYS A 15 -1.28 -9.28 -7.34
CA LYS A 15 -1.24 -8.67 -8.67
C LYS A 15 -1.35 -7.16 -8.60
N ASP A 16 -0.76 -6.53 -9.63
CA ASP A 16 -1.07 -5.17 -10.03
C ASP A 16 -0.87 -4.15 -8.91
N ILE A 17 0.38 -4.01 -8.44
CA ILE A 17 0.73 -2.91 -7.54
C ILE A 17 0.72 -1.59 -8.33
N TYR A 18 -0.01 -0.61 -7.81
CA TYR A 18 -0.10 0.76 -8.29
C TYR A 18 0.35 1.73 -7.20
N ILE A 19 0.89 2.87 -7.63
CA ILE A 19 1.12 4.02 -6.75
C ILE A 19 0.44 5.26 -7.33
N ALA A 20 0.07 6.21 -6.49
CA ALA A 20 -0.38 7.53 -6.91
C ALA A 20 0.36 8.58 -6.07
N LEU A 21 0.89 9.62 -6.73
CA LEU A 21 1.52 10.73 -6.01
C LEU A 21 0.45 11.49 -5.23
N VAL A 22 0.65 11.69 -3.93
CA VAL A 22 -0.23 12.53 -3.11
C VAL A 22 0.18 13.98 -3.34
N THR A 23 -0.75 14.78 -3.86
CA THR A 23 -0.53 16.20 -4.17
C THR A 23 -1.01 17.09 -3.04
N LYS A 24 -2.01 16.63 -2.28
CA LYS A 24 -2.52 17.28 -1.08
C LYS A 24 -2.96 16.22 -0.07
N ASN A 25 -2.56 16.42 1.18
CA ASN A 25 -3.03 15.71 2.36
C ASN A 25 -3.19 16.76 3.46
N SER A 26 -4.42 17.16 3.72
CA SER A 26 -4.76 18.19 4.71
C SER A 26 -6.05 17.80 5.44
N ALA A 27 -6.36 18.48 6.54
CA ALA A 27 -7.59 18.28 7.29
C ALA A 27 -8.90 18.47 6.48
N ILE A 28 -8.85 19.04 5.27
CA ILE A 28 -10.03 19.33 4.44
C ILE A 28 -9.99 18.59 3.10
N GLU A 29 -8.82 18.56 2.47
CA GLU A 29 -8.64 18.07 1.10
C GLU A 29 -7.57 16.97 1.05
N TYR A 30 -7.92 15.89 0.37
CA TYR A 30 -6.99 14.82 -0.03
C TYR A 30 -7.09 14.67 -1.55
N ALA A 31 -5.94 14.73 -2.24
CA ALA A 31 -5.88 14.68 -3.69
C ALA A 31 -4.62 13.95 -4.17
N THR A 32 -4.79 13.08 -5.17
CA THR A 32 -3.70 12.30 -5.78
C THR A 32 -3.65 12.50 -7.29
N GLU A 33 -2.49 12.24 -7.87
CA GLU A 33 -2.37 12.04 -9.32
C GLU A 33 -3.01 10.72 -9.78
N THR A 34 -3.05 10.50 -11.09
CA THR A 34 -3.51 9.24 -11.67
C THR A 34 -2.62 8.07 -11.22
N PRO A 35 -3.21 6.98 -10.72
CA PRO A 35 -2.46 5.79 -10.36
C PRO A 35 -1.60 5.27 -11.51
N THR A 36 -0.32 5.04 -11.21
CA THR A 36 0.66 4.45 -12.13
C THR A 36 0.99 3.04 -11.69
N LYS A 37 0.87 2.10 -12.61
CA LYS A 37 1.23 0.70 -12.38
C LYS A 37 2.73 0.56 -12.19
N LEU A 38 3.16 -0.13 -11.14
CA LEU A 38 4.57 -0.50 -10.94
C LEU A 38 4.96 -1.71 -11.81
N GLY A 39 6.23 -2.12 -11.68
CA GLY A 39 6.71 -3.38 -12.26
C GLY A 39 5.86 -4.58 -11.88
N ARG A 40 6.07 -5.72 -12.55
CA ARG A 40 5.38 -6.97 -12.25
C ARG A 40 5.58 -7.33 -10.77
N SER A 41 4.47 -7.42 -10.05
CA SER A 41 4.42 -7.67 -8.62
C SER A 41 4.96 -9.05 -8.26
N ILE A 42 5.73 -9.12 -7.18
CA ILE A 42 6.30 -10.36 -6.65
C ILE A 42 5.79 -10.59 -5.23
N SER A 43 5.95 -9.60 -4.35
CA SER A 43 5.51 -9.67 -2.96
C SER A 43 5.06 -8.30 -2.45
N ALA A 44 4.20 -8.31 -1.44
CA ALA A 44 3.86 -7.14 -0.63
C ALA A 44 3.61 -7.63 0.79
N LYS A 45 4.23 -6.96 1.77
CA LYS A 45 4.11 -7.26 3.19
C LYS A 45 3.70 -5.98 3.89
N VAL A 46 2.60 -6.07 4.63
CA VAL A 46 2.10 -4.99 5.48
C VAL A 46 2.30 -5.40 6.93
N THR A 47 2.83 -4.50 7.75
CA THR A 47 3.00 -4.70 9.19
C THR A 47 2.42 -3.49 9.91
N PHE A 48 1.40 -3.73 10.73
CA PHE A 48 0.80 -2.71 11.60
C PHE A 48 1.59 -2.66 12.90
N LYS A 49 2.00 -1.46 13.32
CA LYS A 49 2.65 -1.24 14.60
C LYS A 49 1.67 -0.54 15.52
N LYS A 50 1.44 -1.14 16.68
CA LYS A 50 0.62 -0.57 17.74
C LYS A 50 1.46 -0.49 19.00
N ASN A 51 1.36 0.63 19.71
CA ASN A 51 1.86 0.70 21.07
C ASN A 51 0.73 0.31 22.03
N VAL A 52 1.08 -0.45 23.07
CA VAL A 52 0.16 -0.95 24.10
C VAL A 52 0.75 -0.58 25.46
N ASP A 53 0.29 0.53 26.00
CA ASP A 53 0.70 1.02 27.32
C ASP A 53 -0.26 0.50 28.39
N LYS A 54 0.30 -0.01 29.50
CA LYS A 54 -0.49 -0.55 30.62
C LYS A 54 -0.29 0.31 31.85
N THR A 55 -1.32 1.03 32.25
CA THR A 55 -1.38 1.72 33.54
C THR A 55 -1.68 0.69 34.63
N ARG A 56 -0.97 0.75 35.75
CA ARG A 56 -1.10 -0.21 36.86
C ARG A 56 -1.41 0.49 38.18
N SER A 57 -2.30 -0.12 38.97
CA SER A 57 -2.65 0.28 40.33
C SER A 57 -2.90 -0.96 41.20
N ASP A 58 -2.56 -0.89 42.49
CA ASP A 58 -2.62 -2.00 43.47
C ASP A 58 -2.11 -3.34 42.90
N ASP A 59 -0.90 -3.33 42.32
CA ASP A 59 -0.24 -4.48 41.70
C ASP A 59 -1.01 -5.16 40.55
N SER A 60 -2.06 -4.50 40.03
CA SER A 60 -2.91 -4.97 38.94
C SER A 60 -2.89 -4.03 37.73
N VAL A 61 -3.30 -4.52 36.55
CA VAL A 61 -3.48 -3.68 35.36
C VAL A 61 -4.79 -2.93 35.52
N GLU A 62 -4.69 -1.61 35.61
CA GLU A 62 -5.84 -0.71 35.73
C GLU A 62 -6.42 -0.41 34.35
N GLU A 63 -5.56 -0.04 33.39
CA GLU A 63 -5.96 0.39 32.06
C GLU A 63 -4.96 -0.10 31.01
N VAL A 64 -5.47 -0.39 29.82
CA VAL A 64 -4.66 -0.69 28.63
C VAL A 64 -5.00 0.35 27.57
N ILE A 65 -4.03 1.17 27.21
CA ILE A 65 -4.16 2.20 26.19
C ILE A 65 -3.45 1.70 24.92
N GLU A 66 -4.21 1.55 23.84
CA GLU A 66 -3.65 1.27 22.51
C GLU A 66 -3.50 2.57 21.71
N SER A 67 -2.35 2.77 21.07
CA SER A 67 -2.16 3.83 20.08
C SER A 67 -1.59 3.28 18.78
N ASP A 68 -2.00 3.89 17.66
CA ASP A 68 -1.46 3.56 16.33
C ASP A 68 -0.07 4.18 16.18
N GLU A 69 0.93 3.34 15.96
CA GLU A 69 2.32 3.76 15.74
C GLU A 69 2.64 3.88 14.24
N GLY A 70 1.75 3.37 13.38
CA GLY A 70 1.84 3.46 11.93
C GLY A 70 1.95 2.11 11.23
N ILE A 71 2.10 2.19 9.91
CA ILE A 71 2.05 1.03 9.02
C ILE A 71 3.36 0.94 8.24
N GLU A 72 3.98 -0.23 8.24
CA GLU A 72 5.17 -0.50 7.44
C GLU A 72 4.77 -1.34 6.22
N ILE A 73 5.13 -0.87 5.02
CA ILE A 73 4.87 -1.57 3.76
C ILE A 73 6.20 -1.87 3.08
N GLU A 74 6.44 -3.15 2.84
CA GLU A 74 7.53 -3.65 2.00
C GLU A 74 6.94 -4.27 0.74
N PHE A 75 7.51 -3.97 -0.42
CA PHE A 75 7.09 -4.62 -1.67
C PHE A 75 8.29 -4.96 -2.56
N ASP A 76 8.10 -6.03 -3.34
CA ASP A 76 9.04 -6.48 -4.36
C ASP A 76 8.37 -6.47 -5.74
N VAL A 77 9.07 -5.91 -6.72
CA VAL A 77 8.69 -5.95 -8.13
C VAL A 77 9.86 -6.39 -8.99
N ASN A 78 9.59 -6.84 -10.21
CA ASN A 78 10.65 -7.27 -11.13
C ASN A 78 11.65 -6.15 -11.45
N LYS A 79 11.18 -4.94 -11.75
CA LYS A 79 11.99 -3.77 -12.07
C LYS A 79 11.13 -2.50 -11.92
N LEU A 80 11.76 -1.43 -11.45
CA LEU A 80 11.18 -0.08 -11.47
C LEU A 80 11.76 0.73 -12.62
N SER A 81 10.91 1.49 -13.33
CA SER A 81 11.37 2.48 -14.30
C SER A 81 12.13 3.62 -13.60
N PRO A 82 12.99 4.38 -14.30
CA PRO A 82 13.64 5.55 -13.73
C PRO A 82 12.66 6.57 -13.14
N GLU A 83 11.50 6.77 -13.77
CA GLU A 83 10.44 7.67 -13.30
C GLU A 83 9.81 7.18 -12.00
N GLN A 84 9.53 5.87 -11.91
CA GLN A 84 9.03 5.25 -10.68
C GLN A 84 10.05 5.38 -9.54
N LYS A 85 11.33 5.15 -9.84
CA LYS A 85 12.42 5.35 -8.86
C LYS A 85 12.49 6.82 -8.41
N ALA A 86 12.35 7.77 -9.33
CA ALA A 86 12.34 9.20 -9.02
C ALA A 86 11.20 9.57 -8.05
N ILE A 87 9.99 9.06 -8.29
CA ILE A 87 8.84 9.29 -7.39
C ILE A 87 9.10 8.66 -6.03
N LEU A 88 9.43 7.37 -6.00
CA LEU A 88 9.53 6.58 -4.77
C LEU A 88 10.71 6.97 -3.89
N ARG A 89 11.84 7.33 -4.50
CA ARG A 89 13.10 7.63 -3.79
C ARG A 89 13.35 9.14 -3.63
N GLY A 90 12.52 9.99 -4.24
CA GLY A 90 12.72 11.44 -4.25
C GLY A 90 13.76 11.93 -5.26
N ALA A 91 14.36 11.02 -6.02
CA ALA A 91 15.43 11.32 -6.97
C ALA A 91 14.94 12.14 -8.16
N THR A 92 15.88 12.80 -8.85
CA THR A 92 15.57 13.61 -10.04
C THR A 92 15.82 12.81 -11.31
N TYR A 93 14.78 12.64 -12.13
CA TYR A 93 14.93 12.10 -13.49
C TYR A 93 15.01 13.25 -14.50
N LYS A 94 16.17 13.42 -15.16
CA LYS A 94 16.40 14.48 -16.15
C LYS A 94 17.33 14.00 -17.25
N ASN A 95 16.99 14.33 -18.50
CA ASN A 95 17.79 14.00 -19.69
C ASN A 95 18.14 12.50 -19.79
N GLY A 96 17.20 11.61 -19.41
CA GLY A 96 17.43 10.17 -19.43
C GLY A 96 18.23 9.61 -18.25
N MET A 97 18.72 10.46 -17.35
CA MET A 97 19.50 10.07 -16.18
C MET A 97 18.68 10.18 -14.91
N LEU A 98 18.79 9.17 -14.04
CA LEU A 98 18.30 9.22 -12.68
C LEU A 98 19.44 9.64 -11.76
N VAL A 99 19.31 10.81 -11.13
CA VAL A 99 20.34 11.42 -10.30
C VAL A 99 19.84 11.46 -8.86
N TYR A 100 20.67 10.95 -7.95
CA TYR A 100 20.42 10.99 -6.51
C TYR A 100 21.22 12.12 -5.88
N ASN A 101 20.60 12.78 -4.89
CA ASN A 101 21.18 13.80 -4.06
C ASN A 101 21.07 13.39 -2.58
N LYS A 102 22.00 13.84 -1.75
CA LYS A 102 21.96 13.64 -0.29
C LYS A 102 20.71 14.25 0.37
N ASP A 103 20.13 15.27 -0.26
CA ASP A 103 18.98 16.02 0.23
C ASP A 103 17.65 15.49 -0.37
N ASP A 104 17.69 14.43 -1.19
CA ASP A 104 16.49 13.82 -1.76
C ASP A 104 15.58 13.24 -0.66
N GLN A 105 14.28 13.52 -0.78
CA GLN A 105 13.27 13.00 0.12
C GLN A 105 12.20 12.24 -0.66
N ALA A 106 11.89 11.02 -0.21
CA ALA A 106 10.79 10.23 -0.77
C ALA A 106 9.48 11.04 -0.74
N LYS A 107 8.78 11.05 -1.87
CA LYS A 107 7.49 11.74 -1.99
C LYS A 107 6.41 10.96 -1.27
N GLU A 108 5.40 11.69 -0.79
CA GLU A 108 4.20 11.08 -0.23
C GLU A 108 3.38 10.44 -1.36
N VAL A 109 3.03 9.16 -1.20
CA VAL A 109 2.29 8.38 -2.20
C VAL A 109 1.19 7.57 -1.54
N ALA A 110 0.13 7.32 -2.29
CA ALA A 110 -0.78 6.22 -2.04
C ALA A 110 -0.24 4.96 -2.74
N ILE A 111 -0.47 3.79 -2.17
CA ILE A 111 -0.14 2.49 -2.79
C ILE A 111 -1.31 1.54 -2.71
N GLY A 112 -1.57 0.79 -3.77
CA GLY A 112 -2.66 -0.19 -3.79
C GLY A 112 -2.37 -1.38 -4.68
N TRP A 113 -3.09 -2.46 -4.47
CA TRP A 113 -2.96 -3.70 -5.24
C TRP A 113 -4.23 -4.54 -5.15
N ARG A 114 -4.23 -5.67 -5.86
CA ARG A 114 -5.24 -6.71 -5.68
C ARG A 114 -4.61 -8.06 -5.37
N ALA A 115 -5.24 -8.82 -4.49
CA ALA A 115 -4.87 -10.20 -4.17
C ALA A 115 -5.97 -11.14 -4.63
N ARG A 116 -5.62 -12.19 -5.38
CA ARG A 116 -6.57 -13.22 -5.81
C ARG A 116 -6.74 -14.25 -4.71
N ASN A 117 -7.99 -14.62 -4.46
CA ASN A 117 -8.40 -15.65 -3.53
C ASN A 117 -8.55 -17.02 -4.19
N THR A 118 -8.55 -18.10 -3.40
CA THR A 118 -8.70 -19.48 -3.90
C THR A 118 -10.00 -19.68 -4.65
N ASN A 119 -11.08 -19.03 -4.22
CA ASN A 119 -12.39 -18.98 -4.89
C ASN A 119 -12.38 -18.22 -6.24
N GLY A 120 -11.27 -17.61 -6.63
CA GLY A 120 -11.10 -16.92 -7.90
C GLY A 120 -11.39 -15.42 -7.88
N LYS A 121 -12.06 -14.92 -6.82
CA LYS A 121 -12.34 -13.51 -6.56
C LYS A 121 -11.10 -12.76 -6.07
N TYR A 122 -11.19 -11.44 -5.97
CA TYR A 122 -10.12 -10.55 -5.55
C TYR A 122 -10.46 -9.77 -4.29
N GLU A 123 -9.41 -9.50 -3.52
CA GLU A 123 -9.35 -8.48 -2.50
C GLU A 123 -8.59 -7.29 -3.06
N PHE A 124 -9.14 -6.11 -2.91
CA PHE A 124 -8.61 -4.86 -3.42
C PHE A 124 -8.25 -3.97 -2.26
N VAL A 125 -7.05 -3.38 -2.25
CA VAL A 125 -6.59 -2.55 -1.14
C VAL A 125 -5.86 -1.30 -1.64
N TRP A 126 -6.03 -0.20 -0.91
CA TRP A 126 -5.22 1.01 -1.01
C TRP A 126 -4.82 1.49 0.39
N TYR A 127 -3.59 1.96 0.52
CA TYR A 127 -3.08 2.75 1.65
C TYR A 127 -2.88 4.19 1.15
N TYR A 128 -3.43 5.16 1.88
CA TYR A 128 -3.62 6.51 1.35
C TYR A 128 -2.36 7.38 1.41
N CYS A 129 -1.62 7.33 2.52
CA CYS A 129 -0.50 8.24 2.76
C CYS A 129 0.70 7.46 3.27
N GLY A 130 1.83 7.62 2.61
CA GLY A 130 3.10 7.08 3.09
C GLY A 130 4.28 7.49 2.22
N LYS A 131 5.48 7.21 2.72
CA LYS A 131 6.74 7.51 2.04
C LYS A 131 7.62 6.27 2.04
N PHE A 132 8.28 6.00 0.92
CA PHE A 132 9.25 4.90 0.83
C PHE A 132 10.63 5.31 1.36
N ASN A 133 10.66 5.66 2.66
CA ASN A 133 11.81 6.16 3.40
C ASN A 133 12.50 5.08 4.26
N GLY A 134 11.99 3.85 4.28
CA GLY A 134 12.56 2.74 5.04
C GLY A 134 13.74 2.04 4.35
N GLY A 135 14.18 2.56 3.20
CA GLY A 135 15.27 2.01 2.39
C GLY A 135 14.79 1.25 1.16
N TRP A 136 15.74 0.92 0.29
CA TRP A 136 15.53 0.13 -0.92
C TRP A 136 16.77 -0.72 -1.21
N SER A 137 16.57 -1.84 -1.90
CA SER A 137 17.67 -2.69 -2.34
C SER A 137 17.55 -3.02 -3.82
N GLU A 138 18.71 -3.06 -4.48
CA GLU A 138 18.91 -3.56 -5.82
C GLU A 138 20.11 -4.46 -5.81
N ASP A 139 19.90 -5.72 -6.15
CA ASP A 139 20.97 -6.69 -6.31
C ASP A 139 21.51 -6.61 -7.73
N TYR A 140 22.83 -6.77 -7.89
CA TYR A 140 23.52 -6.81 -9.18
C TYR A 140 24.42 -8.05 -9.21
N GLU A 141 24.00 -9.08 -9.92
CA GLU A 141 24.73 -10.36 -10.08
C GLU A 141 25.03 -10.59 -11.57
N THR A 142 26.19 -11.20 -11.87
CA THR A 142 26.52 -11.66 -13.24
C THR A 142 25.69 -12.88 -13.62
N GLU A 143 25.63 -13.18 -14.92
CA GLU A 143 24.98 -14.39 -15.41
C GLU A 143 25.61 -15.66 -14.78
N GLN A 144 24.76 -16.64 -14.48
CA GLN A 144 25.13 -17.95 -13.92
C GLN A 144 24.46 -19.06 -14.72
N ASP A 145 24.95 -20.30 -14.60
CA ASP A 145 24.40 -21.48 -15.29
C ASP A 145 22.89 -21.68 -15.04
N LYS A 146 22.41 -21.26 -13.87
CA LYS A 146 20.97 -21.13 -13.57
C LYS A 146 20.59 -19.66 -13.62
N ILE A 147 19.71 -19.31 -14.54
CA ILE A 147 19.18 -17.95 -14.65
C ILE A 147 18.46 -17.57 -13.35
N LYS A 148 19.06 -16.65 -12.60
CA LYS A 148 18.46 -16.01 -11.43
C LYS A 148 18.10 -14.57 -11.78
N THR A 149 16.84 -14.22 -11.63
CA THR A 149 16.37 -12.85 -11.87
C THR A 149 16.47 -12.03 -10.59
N GLN A 150 16.98 -10.80 -10.70
CA GLN A 150 17.01 -9.84 -9.59
C GLN A 150 15.68 -9.06 -9.52
N THR A 151 15.39 -8.50 -8.35
CA THR A 151 14.15 -7.78 -8.06
C THR A 151 14.46 -6.43 -7.43
N ALA A 152 13.56 -5.46 -7.57
CA ALA A 152 13.65 -4.19 -6.86
C ALA A 152 12.77 -4.25 -5.61
N LYS A 153 13.36 -3.98 -4.45
CA LYS A 153 12.65 -3.94 -3.16
C LYS A 153 12.56 -2.52 -2.63
N MET A 154 11.44 -2.19 -2.02
CA MET A 154 11.20 -0.90 -1.39
C MET A 154 10.53 -1.10 -0.03
N LYS A 155 10.91 -0.26 0.94
CA LYS A 155 10.30 -0.23 2.27
C LYS A 155 9.85 1.19 2.61
N GLY A 156 8.65 1.32 3.13
CA GLY A 156 8.05 2.61 3.45
C GLY A 156 7.21 2.60 4.71
N THR A 157 7.01 3.79 5.25
CA THR A 157 6.14 4.06 6.40
C THR A 157 4.90 4.79 5.91
N PHE A 158 3.74 4.30 6.33
CA PHE A 158 2.41 4.74 5.96
C PHE A 158 1.62 5.13 7.22
N TYR A 159 0.67 6.05 7.04
CA TYR A 159 -0.09 6.69 8.11
C TYR A 159 -1.47 7.13 7.61
N SER A 160 -2.32 7.54 8.55
CA SER A 160 -3.66 8.06 8.29
C SER A 160 -3.65 9.40 7.58
N ARG A 161 -4.59 9.59 6.64
CA ARG A 161 -4.81 10.89 6.00
C ARG A 161 -5.38 11.89 7.01
N GLU A 162 -4.99 13.16 6.87
CA GLU A 162 -5.36 14.22 7.83
C GLU A 162 -6.86 14.54 7.81
N LYS A 163 -7.50 14.36 6.65
CA LYS A 163 -8.90 14.74 6.42
C LYS A 163 -9.90 14.04 7.34
N ASP A 164 -9.69 12.76 7.61
CA ASP A 164 -10.66 11.92 8.33
C ASP A 164 -10.03 10.75 9.11
N GLY A 165 -8.69 10.68 9.17
CA GLY A 165 -7.99 9.65 9.92
C GLY A 165 -7.95 8.27 9.23
N ASN A 166 -8.44 8.14 7.99
CA ASN A 166 -8.38 6.86 7.28
C ASN A 166 -6.97 6.55 6.77
N SER A 167 -6.43 5.38 7.10
CA SER A 167 -5.12 4.92 6.64
C SER A 167 -5.19 4.03 5.40
N CYS A 168 -6.26 3.23 5.28
CA CYS A 168 -6.46 2.33 4.15
C CYS A 168 -7.95 2.14 3.81
N VAL A 169 -8.19 1.51 2.65
CA VAL A 169 -9.48 0.99 2.24
C VAL A 169 -9.29 -0.39 1.61
N GLU A 170 -10.19 -1.31 1.94
CA GLU A 170 -10.19 -2.67 1.39
C GLU A 170 -11.59 -3.07 0.93
N VAL A 171 -11.66 -3.81 -0.17
CA VAL A 171 -12.87 -4.48 -0.62
C VAL A 171 -12.54 -5.92 -1.00
N ASP A 172 -13.13 -6.88 -0.29
CA ASP A 172 -13.12 -8.29 -0.70
C ASP A 172 -14.39 -8.63 -1.47
N GLU A 173 -14.25 -8.91 -2.76
CA GLU A 173 -15.34 -9.34 -3.65
C GLU A 173 -16.10 -10.56 -3.10
N SER A 174 -15.45 -11.36 -2.24
CA SER A 174 -16.04 -12.54 -1.62
C SER A 174 -17.17 -12.19 -0.66
N TYR A 175 -17.14 -10.99 -0.06
CA TYR A 175 -18.11 -10.50 0.93
C TYR A 175 -19.05 -9.41 0.39
N LEU A 176 -18.96 -9.06 -0.90
CA LEU A 176 -19.88 -8.09 -1.49
C LEU A 176 -21.31 -8.64 -1.59
N LEU A 177 -22.24 -7.93 -0.95
CA LEU A 177 -23.68 -8.16 -1.03
C LEU A 177 -24.27 -7.43 -2.24
N GLU A 178 -25.53 -7.75 -2.58
CA GLU A 178 -26.21 -7.12 -3.72
C GLU A 178 -26.35 -5.60 -3.54
N GLU A 179 -26.66 -5.15 -2.34
CA GLU A 179 -26.81 -3.75 -1.93
C GLU A 179 -25.51 -2.92 -1.91
N HIS A 180 -24.33 -3.55 -1.94
CA HIS A 180 -23.04 -2.86 -1.91
C HIS A 180 -22.65 -2.24 -3.27
N ASN A 181 -23.57 -1.53 -3.92
CA ASN A 181 -23.40 -0.96 -5.26
C ASN A 181 -22.19 -0.02 -5.35
N SER A 182 -21.99 0.82 -4.34
CA SER A 182 -20.85 1.74 -4.27
C SER A 182 -19.50 1.03 -4.34
N ALA A 183 -19.34 -0.07 -3.60
CA ALA A 183 -18.10 -0.85 -3.60
C ALA A 183 -17.87 -1.58 -4.93
N LYS A 184 -18.96 -2.10 -5.54
CA LYS A 184 -18.89 -2.72 -6.88
C LYS A 184 -18.43 -1.72 -7.94
N THR A 185 -19.03 -0.53 -7.98
CA THR A 185 -18.62 0.55 -8.89
C THR A 185 -17.19 1.00 -8.62
N ALA A 186 -16.78 1.07 -7.36
CA ALA A 186 -15.41 1.44 -7.01
C ALA A 186 -14.39 0.45 -7.57
N ILE A 187 -14.67 -0.87 -7.54
CA ILE A 187 -13.78 -1.91 -8.08
C ILE A 187 -13.52 -1.71 -9.58
N GLU A 188 -14.52 -1.31 -10.35
CA GLU A 188 -14.36 -1.07 -11.79
C GLU A 188 -13.36 0.06 -12.08
N ALA A 189 -13.30 1.05 -11.18
CA ALA A 189 -12.42 2.21 -11.28
C ALA A 189 -11.15 2.11 -10.41
N TRP A 190 -10.91 0.97 -9.75
CA TRP A 190 -9.99 0.85 -8.59
C TRP A 190 -8.54 1.28 -8.84
N PHE A 191 -8.07 1.14 -10.08
CA PHE A 191 -6.72 1.55 -10.49
C PHE A 191 -6.72 2.73 -11.47
N THR A 192 -7.88 3.34 -11.71
CA THR A 192 -8.00 4.56 -12.53
C THR A 192 -7.93 5.82 -11.69
N LYS A 193 -8.32 5.73 -10.42
CA LYS A 193 -8.19 6.75 -9.37
C LYS A 193 -8.07 6.06 -8.02
N VAL A 194 -7.45 6.72 -7.05
CA VAL A 194 -7.48 6.24 -5.67
C VAL A 194 -8.94 6.28 -5.18
N PRO A 195 -9.50 5.15 -4.69
CA PRO A 195 -10.89 5.09 -4.28
C PRO A 195 -11.09 5.91 -3.00
N GLU A 196 -12.15 6.70 -2.99
CA GLU A 196 -12.61 7.38 -1.77
C GLU A 196 -13.71 6.52 -1.12
N PRO A 197 -13.65 6.27 0.19
CA PRO A 197 -14.76 5.66 0.88
C PRO A 197 -15.90 6.68 0.81
N LEU A 198 -16.97 6.33 0.10
CA LEU A 198 -18.11 7.22 -0.04
C LEU A 198 -18.68 7.45 1.35
N VAL A 199 -18.74 8.72 1.75
CA VAL A 199 -19.45 9.12 2.97
C VAL A 199 -20.89 8.67 2.79
N SER A 200 -21.37 7.83 3.71
CA SER A 200 -22.77 7.38 3.78
C SER A 200 -23.72 8.56 3.97
#